data_AF-A0A0G0UF35-F1
#
_entry.id   AF-A0A0G0UF35-F1
#
_cell.length_a   1.000
_cell.length_b   1.000
_cell.length_c   1.000
_cell.angle_alpha   90.00
_cell.angle_beta   90.00
_cell.angle_gamma   90.00
#
_symmetry.space_group_name_H-M   'P 1'
#
loop_
_entity.id
_entity.type
_entity.pdbx_description
1 polymer ?
#
loop_
_entity_poly.entity_id
_entity_poly.type
_entity_poly.pdbx_seq_one_letter_code
_entity_poly.pdbx_strand_id
1 'polypeptide(L)'
;GNLALTEIFMILPITLAMLISVKRNFDYPSLFAAGILFAVASLYKQVGALEAMALGIFLFFSSKNLADFIKKGMALSLGFVIPYAVTIAYFAPKNLVGDYIFAAYTYYRIYFGESPKYALLINILKFLPIITVIAYGFYKKTKSKVEVFHLILFWTAFSFLGSYFSGRTYGHYLVQATPALSVILASITFKPKISRVRIVFALTFFLPLIFLTKLLFTDFLSGGPINQIKYFQNFAQYSTGKKSLDEYNNYFDRNVNTIMALGDFLKMHQG
;
A
#
# COMPACT_ATOMS: atom_id res chain seq x y z
N GLY A 1 -7.15 4.27 -16.92
CA GLY A 1 -6.45 3.00 -16.62
C GLY A 1 -4.99 2.98 -17.05
N ASN A 2 -4.44 4.03 -17.66
CA ASN A 2 -3.08 4.02 -18.23
C ASN A 2 -2.07 4.83 -17.42
N LEU A 3 -2.40 5.24 -16.19
CA LEU A 3 -1.47 5.98 -15.35
C LEU A 3 -0.55 4.99 -14.63
N ALA A 4 0.74 5.12 -14.89
CA ALA A 4 1.80 4.42 -14.18
C ALA A 4 1.91 5.00 -12.75
N LEU A 5 1.06 4.49 -11.86
CA LEU A 5 1.01 4.93 -10.46
C LEU A 5 2.04 4.15 -9.63
N THR A 6 2.82 4.86 -8.81
CA THR A 6 3.89 4.26 -8.00
C THR A 6 3.37 3.24 -6.98
N GLU A 7 2.11 3.39 -6.54
CA GLU A 7 1.43 2.43 -5.67
C GLU A 7 1.24 1.06 -6.33
N ILE A 8 1.10 0.99 -7.65
CA ILE A 8 0.96 -0.27 -8.37
C ILE A 8 2.31 -0.99 -8.42
N PHE A 9 3.39 -0.25 -8.67
CA PHE A 9 4.73 -0.83 -8.78
C PHE A 9 5.28 -1.40 -7.47
N MET A 10 4.82 -0.90 -6.32
CA MET A 10 5.22 -1.46 -5.02
C MET A 10 4.49 -2.76 -4.64
N ILE A 11 3.30 -3.05 -5.21
CA ILE A 11 2.48 -4.21 -4.83
C ILE A 11 3.21 -5.54 -5.07
N LEU A 12 3.80 -5.70 -6.26
CA LEU A 12 4.49 -6.93 -6.63
C LEU A 12 5.66 -7.24 -5.67
N PRO A 13 6.64 -6.33 -5.44
CA PRO A 13 7.72 -6.61 -4.52
C PRO A 13 7.24 -6.87 -3.08
N ILE A 14 6.25 -6.13 -2.57
CA ILE A 14 5.66 -6.38 -1.23
C ILE A 14 5.07 -7.79 -1.15
N THR A 15 4.28 -8.18 -2.15
CA THR A 15 3.61 -9.48 -2.17
C THR A 15 4.63 -10.62 -2.27
N LEU A 16 5.66 -10.47 -3.10
CA LEU A 16 6.76 -11.44 -3.20
C LEU A 16 7.55 -11.54 -1.89
N ALA A 17 7.79 -10.41 -1.19
CA ALA A 17 8.47 -10.40 0.10
C ALA A 17 7.69 -11.21 1.15
N MET A 18 6.37 -10.99 1.23
CA MET A 18 5.48 -11.74 2.12
C MET A 18 5.42 -13.22 1.74
N LEU A 19 5.26 -13.52 0.44
CA LEU A 19 5.16 -14.90 -0.06
C LEU A 19 6.43 -15.70 0.23
N ILE A 20 7.61 -15.17 -0.11
CA ILE A 20 8.90 -15.86 0.08
C ILE A 20 9.16 -16.08 1.58
N SER A 21 8.88 -15.08 2.42
CA SER A 21 9.00 -15.19 3.88
C SER A 21 8.13 -16.31 4.44
N VAL A 22 6.86 -16.38 4.03
CA VAL A 22 5.92 -17.43 4.50
C VAL A 22 6.32 -18.79 3.95
N LYS A 23 6.59 -18.92 2.65
CA LYS A 23 6.85 -20.21 1.98
C LYS A 23 8.14 -20.88 2.48
N ARG A 24 9.11 -20.08 2.93
CA ARG A 24 10.38 -20.55 3.49
C ARG A 24 10.41 -20.53 5.02
N ASN A 25 9.25 -20.43 5.68
CA ASN A 25 9.11 -20.45 7.14
C ASN A 25 10.03 -19.43 7.85
N PHE A 26 10.20 -18.25 7.25
CA PHE A 26 10.96 -17.13 7.81
C PHE A 26 12.44 -17.47 8.11
N ASP A 27 13.07 -18.26 7.25
CA ASP A 27 14.52 -18.51 7.29
C ASP A 27 15.34 -17.24 6.94
N TYR A 28 16.63 -17.22 7.30
CA TYR A 28 17.45 -16.01 7.09
C TYR A 28 17.56 -15.56 5.62
N PRO A 29 17.74 -16.47 4.62
CA PRO A 29 17.76 -16.07 3.22
C PRO A 29 16.45 -15.46 2.74
N SER A 30 15.29 -16.01 3.14
CA SER A 30 13.99 -15.43 2.77
C SER A 30 13.77 -14.06 3.37
N LEU A 31 14.17 -13.85 4.62
CA LEU A 31 14.05 -12.55 5.28
C LEU A 31 14.97 -11.51 4.67
N PHE A 32 16.20 -11.88 4.31
CA PHE A 32 17.11 -11.00 3.59
C PHE A 32 16.55 -10.61 2.21
N ALA A 33 16.06 -11.58 1.43
CA ALA A 33 15.42 -11.32 0.14
C ALA A 33 14.15 -10.45 0.29
N ALA A 34 13.34 -10.71 1.31
CA ALA A 34 12.17 -9.89 1.63
C ALA A 34 12.57 -8.45 1.97
N GLY A 35 13.66 -8.25 2.70
CA GLY A 35 14.22 -6.93 2.98
C GLY A 35 14.55 -6.16 1.71
N ILE A 36 15.25 -6.80 0.76
CA ILE A 36 15.56 -6.21 -0.55
C ILE A 36 14.28 -5.81 -1.28
N LEU A 37 13.29 -6.69 -1.33
CA LEU A 37 12.02 -6.43 -2.00
C LEU A 37 11.24 -5.29 -1.34
N PHE A 38 11.17 -5.23 -0.01
CA PHE A 38 10.56 -4.09 0.68
C PHE A 38 11.31 -2.78 0.44
N ALA A 39 12.63 -2.81 0.33
CA ALA A 39 13.41 -1.62 0.01
C ALA A 39 13.09 -1.13 -1.42
N VAL A 40 13.04 -2.02 -2.40
CA VAL A 40 12.60 -1.70 -3.77
C VAL A 40 11.18 -1.12 -3.79
N ALA A 41 10.24 -1.73 -3.06
CA ALA A 41 8.90 -1.20 -2.89
C ALA A 41 8.91 0.21 -2.27
N SER A 42 9.73 0.42 -1.24
CA SER A 42 9.83 1.70 -0.55
C SER A 42 10.50 2.81 -1.38
N LEU A 43 11.36 2.43 -2.34
CA LEU A 43 11.96 3.34 -3.32
C LEU A 43 10.94 3.82 -4.36
N TYR A 44 9.93 3.01 -4.69
CA TYR A 44 8.77 3.49 -5.46
C TYR A 44 7.89 4.43 -4.63
N LYS A 45 7.62 4.06 -3.37
CA LYS A 45 6.83 4.89 -2.45
C LYS A 45 7.16 4.56 -1.00
N GLN A 46 7.39 5.58 -0.18
CA GLN A 46 7.90 5.46 1.19
C GLN A 46 7.03 4.58 2.08
N VAL A 47 5.72 4.54 1.84
CA VAL A 47 4.77 3.68 2.55
C VAL A 47 5.06 2.18 2.39
N GLY A 48 5.80 1.77 1.36
CA GLY A 48 6.30 0.39 1.23
C GLY A 48 7.20 -0.04 2.39
N ALA A 49 7.87 0.90 3.08
CA ALA A 49 8.64 0.61 4.31
C ALA A 49 7.74 0.21 5.49
N LEU A 50 6.48 0.67 5.51
CA LEU A 50 5.50 0.28 6.53
C LEU A 50 5.20 -1.23 6.49
N GLU A 51 5.28 -1.83 5.30
CA GLU A 51 5.06 -3.26 5.11
C GLU A 51 6.19 -4.12 5.66
N ALA A 52 7.43 -3.61 5.60
CA ALA A 52 8.55 -4.25 6.30
C ALA A 52 8.35 -4.22 7.82
N MET A 53 7.76 -3.15 8.37
CA MET A 53 7.43 -3.09 9.79
C MET A 53 6.36 -4.12 10.19
N ALA A 54 5.36 -4.37 9.34
CA ALA A 54 4.38 -5.42 9.58
C ALA A 54 5.06 -6.79 9.75
N LEU A 55 5.99 -7.14 8.84
CA LEU A 55 6.76 -8.38 8.96
C LEU A 55 7.68 -8.37 10.19
N GLY A 56 8.40 -7.27 10.46
CA GLY A 56 9.29 -7.14 11.61
C GLY A 56 8.57 -7.32 12.96
N ILE A 57 7.40 -6.72 13.12
CA ILE A 57 6.56 -6.88 14.31
C ILE A 57 6.04 -8.33 14.41
N PHE A 58 5.63 -8.94 13.30
CA PHE A 58 5.26 -10.36 13.30
C PHE A 58 6.44 -11.26 13.73
N LEU A 59 7.67 -10.98 13.29
CA LEU A 59 8.86 -11.70 13.71
C LEU A 59 9.11 -11.57 15.21
N PHE A 60 8.90 -10.39 15.81
CA PHE A 60 8.96 -10.22 17.27
C PHE A 60 7.99 -11.14 18.01
N PHE A 61 6.78 -11.31 17.48
CA PHE A 61 5.76 -12.14 18.09
C PHE A 61 5.96 -13.65 17.86
N SER A 62 6.49 -14.04 16.70
CA SER A 62 6.67 -15.44 16.30
C SER A 62 8.03 -16.04 16.66
N SER A 63 9.02 -15.22 17.00
CA SER A 63 10.36 -15.68 17.39
C SER A 63 10.34 -16.38 18.75
N LYS A 64 11.20 -17.40 18.89
CA LYS A 64 11.27 -18.24 20.10
C LYS A 64 11.74 -17.45 21.32
N ASN A 65 12.69 -16.54 21.11
CA ASN A 65 13.30 -15.69 22.12
C ASN A 65 13.83 -14.40 21.47
N LEU A 66 14.37 -13.50 22.29
CA LEU A 66 14.89 -12.22 21.84
C LEU A 66 16.08 -12.37 20.87
N ALA A 67 16.96 -13.36 21.08
CA ALA A 67 18.10 -13.59 20.20
C ALA A 67 17.69 -14.07 18.80
N ASP A 68 16.70 -14.96 18.70
CA ASP A 68 16.10 -15.37 17.41
C ASP A 68 15.47 -14.18 16.68
N PHE A 69 14.75 -13.33 17.41
CA PHE A 69 14.19 -12.09 16.86
C PHE A 69 15.27 -11.16 16.32
N ILE A 70 16.33 -10.90 17.10
CA ILE A 70 17.43 -10.01 16.67
C ILE A 70 18.09 -10.56 15.41
N LYS A 71 18.41 -11.87 15.35
CA LYS A 71 19.04 -12.47 14.17
C LYS A 71 18.17 -12.36 12.92
N LYS A 72 16.87 -12.67 13.04
CA LYS A 72 15.91 -12.55 11.94
C LYS A 72 15.69 -11.09 11.52
N GLY A 73 15.59 -10.20 12.50
CA GLY A 73 15.51 -8.75 12.29
C GLY A 73 16.74 -8.22 11.55
N MET A 74 17.94 -8.63 11.95
CA MET A 74 19.18 -8.27 11.25
C MET A 74 19.19 -8.74 9.81
N ALA A 75 18.78 -9.98 9.52
CA ALA A 75 18.69 -10.47 8.14
C ALA A 75 17.74 -9.60 7.29
N LEU A 76 16.54 -9.30 7.81
CA LEU A 76 15.57 -8.41 7.15
C LEU A 76 16.12 -6.99 6.95
N SER A 77 16.71 -6.39 8.00
CA SER A 77 17.25 -5.04 7.97
C SER A 77 18.45 -4.90 7.03
N LEU A 78 19.36 -5.87 7.00
CA LEU A 78 20.48 -5.88 6.06
C LEU A 78 19.98 -5.94 4.62
N GLY A 79 19.01 -6.80 4.33
CA GLY A 79 18.36 -6.84 3.02
C GLY A 79 17.72 -5.51 2.64
N PHE A 80 17.07 -4.84 3.60
CA PHE A 80 16.42 -3.55 3.38
C PHE A 80 17.41 -2.39 3.15
N VAL A 81 18.52 -2.35 3.89
CA VAL A 81 19.50 -1.25 3.79
C VAL A 81 20.31 -1.30 2.50
N ILE A 82 20.59 -2.49 1.95
CA ILE A 82 21.47 -2.63 0.77
C ILE A 82 20.97 -1.85 -0.46
N PRO A 83 19.70 -1.94 -0.91
CA PRO A 83 19.23 -1.16 -2.05
C PRO A 83 19.31 0.36 -1.83
N TYR A 84 19.12 0.81 -0.59
CA TYR A 84 19.32 2.22 -0.22
C TYR A 84 20.78 2.63 -0.31
N ALA A 85 21.68 1.81 0.22
CA ALA A 85 23.13 2.05 0.13
C ALA A 85 23.59 2.13 -1.33
N VAL A 86 23.10 1.24 -2.20
CA VAL A 86 23.36 1.27 -3.65
C VAL A 86 22.84 2.57 -4.28
N THR A 87 21.63 2.99 -3.92
CA THR A 87 21.04 4.24 -4.42
C THR A 87 21.87 5.46 -4.00
N ILE A 88 22.27 5.54 -2.73
CA ILE A 88 23.13 6.62 -2.22
C ILE A 88 24.49 6.61 -2.92
N ALA A 89 25.11 5.42 -3.06
CA ALA A 89 26.39 5.27 -3.74
C ALA A 89 26.35 5.75 -5.20
N TYR A 90 25.19 5.62 -5.87
CA TYR A 90 25.01 6.15 -7.23
C TYR A 90 24.94 7.68 -7.29
N PHE A 91 24.27 8.33 -6.34
CA PHE A 91 24.10 9.80 -6.31
C PHE A 91 25.28 10.54 -5.67
N ALA A 92 26.01 9.90 -4.76
CA ALA A 92 27.17 10.46 -4.05
C ALA A 92 28.22 11.09 -4.97
N PRO A 93 28.78 10.39 -5.98
CA PRO A 93 29.82 10.96 -6.86
C PRO A 93 29.32 12.09 -7.76
N LYS A 94 28.00 12.33 -7.82
CA LYS A 94 27.37 13.40 -8.61
C LYS A 94 27.03 14.63 -7.77
N ASN A 95 27.32 14.62 -6.45
CA ASN A 95 26.87 15.63 -5.49
C ASN A 95 25.34 15.80 -5.42
N LEU A 96 24.57 14.74 -5.74
CA LEU A 96 23.10 14.77 -5.83
C LEU A 96 22.40 14.08 -4.65
N VAL A 97 23.11 13.71 -3.58
CA VAL A 97 22.50 13.02 -2.43
C VAL A 97 21.47 13.91 -1.72
N GLY A 98 21.75 15.21 -1.61
CA GLY A 98 20.80 16.19 -1.05
C GLY A 98 19.51 16.27 -1.86
N ASP A 99 19.62 16.35 -3.19
CA ASP A 99 18.47 16.40 -4.10
C ASP A 99 17.66 15.10 -4.05
N TYR A 100 18.34 13.94 -4.00
CA TYR A 100 17.70 12.65 -3.80
C TYR A 100 16.90 12.61 -2.49
N ILE A 101 17.50 12.99 -1.36
CA ILE A 101 16.80 13.01 -0.06
C ILE A 101 15.63 13.99 -0.09
N PHE A 102 15.84 15.16 -0.70
CA PHE A 102 14.80 16.17 -0.83
C PHE A 102 13.61 15.64 -1.63
N ALA A 103 13.85 15.14 -2.84
CA ALA A 103 12.82 14.63 -3.73
C ALA A 103 12.12 13.38 -3.14
N ALA A 104 12.89 12.46 -2.58
CA ALA A 104 12.38 11.18 -2.10
C ALA A 104 11.70 11.27 -0.73
N TYR A 105 12.00 12.23 0.14
CA TYR A 105 11.49 12.25 1.51
C TYR A 105 11.02 13.61 1.99
N THR A 106 11.80 14.66 1.74
CA THR A 106 11.52 15.98 2.32
C THR A 106 10.35 16.67 1.62
N TYR A 107 10.27 16.55 0.29
CA TYR A 107 9.25 17.20 -0.53
C TYR A 107 7.83 16.83 -0.08
N TYR A 108 7.60 15.57 0.28
CA TYR A 108 6.29 15.08 0.74
C TYR A 108 5.82 15.72 2.04
N ARG A 109 6.68 16.43 2.78
CA ARG A 109 6.26 17.14 4.00
C ARG A 109 5.25 18.25 3.72
N ILE A 110 5.26 18.83 2.52
CA ILE A 110 4.28 19.85 2.12
C ILE A 110 2.84 19.32 2.21
N TYR A 111 2.67 18.01 2.01
CA TYR A 111 1.36 17.36 2.06
C TYR A 111 0.83 17.18 3.48
N PHE A 112 1.66 17.33 4.52
CA PHE A 112 1.15 17.35 5.90
C PHE A 112 0.49 18.68 6.27
N GLY A 113 0.80 19.77 5.54
CA GLY A 113 0.16 21.07 5.72
C GLY A 113 -1.25 21.14 5.13
N GLU A 114 -1.56 20.28 4.15
CA GLU A 114 -2.89 20.13 3.56
C GLU A 114 -3.79 19.27 4.47
N SER A 115 -4.11 19.81 5.64
CA SER A 115 -4.85 19.08 6.67
C SER A 115 -6.33 18.92 6.29
N PRO A 116 -6.88 17.70 6.22
CA PRO A 116 -8.31 17.51 5.98
C PRO A 116 -9.16 18.07 7.12
N LYS A 117 -10.44 18.36 6.83
CA LYS A 117 -11.48 18.87 7.76
C LYS A 117 -11.61 18.09 9.09
N TYR A 118 -11.04 16.88 9.17
CA TYR A 118 -11.06 15.99 10.33
C TYR A 118 -9.67 15.42 10.72
N ALA A 119 -8.59 16.18 10.50
CA ALA A 119 -7.22 15.69 10.71
C ALA A 119 -6.96 15.02 12.07
N LEU A 120 -7.43 15.61 13.18
CA LEU A 120 -7.24 15.02 14.51
C LEU A 120 -7.87 13.61 14.60
N LEU A 121 -9.13 13.50 14.16
CA LEU A 121 -9.87 12.23 14.16
C LEU A 121 -9.18 11.19 13.26
N ILE A 122 -8.79 11.58 12.05
CA ILE A 122 -8.09 10.71 11.10
C ILE A 122 -6.75 10.24 11.68
N ASN A 123 -5.99 11.15 12.27
CA ASN A 123 -4.68 10.84 12.84
C ASN A 123 -4.78 9.89 14.04
N ILE A 124 -5.84 9.96 14.84
CA ILE A 124 -6.06 8.99 15.93
C ILE A 124 -6.51 7.64 15.36
N LEU A 125 -7.56 7.64 14.53
CA LEU A 125 -8.20 6.42 14.07
C LEU A 125 -7.32 5.56 13.16
N LYS A 126 -6.39 6.17 12.40
CA LYS A 126 -5.52 5.40 11.48
C LYS A 126 -4.54 4.49 12.20
N PHE A 127 -4.18 4.79 13.46
CA PHE A 127 -3.30 3.93 14.27
C PHE A 127 -4.06 2.89 15.11
N LEU A 128 -5.37 3.05 15.28
CA LEU A 128 -6.16 2.15 16.13
C LEU A 128 -6.14 0.68 15.65
N PRO A 129 -6.22 0.37 14.33
CA PRO A 129 -6.03 -1.00 13.83
C PRO A 129 -4.64 -1.58 14.16
N ILE A 130 -3.58 -0.76 14.09
CA ILE A 130 -2.20 -1.16 14.41
C ILE A 130 -2.07 -1.49 15.90
N ILE A 131 -2.52 -0.58 16.76
CA ILE A 131 -2.53 -0.79 18.22
C ILE A 131 -3.32 -2.05 18.56
N THR A 132 -4.48 -2.24 17.92
CA THR A 132 -5.34 -3.42 18.10
C THR A 132 -4.62 -4.72 17.72
N VAL A 133 -3.96 -4.78 16.55
CA VAL A 133 -3.27 -6.00 16.12
C VAL A 133 -2.01 -6.29 16.95
N ILE A 134 -1.30 -5.26 17.42
CA ILE A 134 -0.17 -5.42 18.36
C ILE A 134 -0.67 -5.98 19.69
N ALA A 135 -1.72 -5.39 20.28
CA ALA A 135 -2.31 -5.85 21.53
C ALA A 135 -2.84 -7.30 21.39
N TYR A 136 -3.47 -7.62 20.27
CA TYR A 136 -3.92 -8.98 19.96
C TYR A 136 -2.75 -9.95 19.77
N GLY A 137 -1.64 -9.50 19.18
CA GLY A 137 -0.38 -10.25 19.09
C GLY A 137 0.18 -10.61 20.46
N PHE A 138 0.22 -9.67 21.41
CA PHE A 138 0.61 -9.93 22.81
C PHE A 138 -0.33 -10.91 23.50
N TYR A 139 -1.65 -10.72 23.35
CA TYR A 139 -2.64 -11.66 23.86
C TYR A 139 -2.41 -13.07 23.31
N LYS A 140 -2.17 -13.20 22.01
CA LYS A 140 -1.93 -14.50 21.37
C LYS A 140 -0.60 -15.11 21.78
N LYS A 141 0.48 -14.33 21.90
CA LYS A 141 1.79 -14.81 22.39
C LYS A 141 1.73 -15.35 23.81
N THR A 142 0.88 -14.78 24.67
CA THR A 142 0.73 -15.20 26.08
C THR A 142 -0.24 -16.37 26.26
N LYS A 143 -1.28 -16.49 25.43
CA LYS A 143 -2.34 -17.50 25.58
C LYS A 143 -2.25 -18.66 24.59
N SER A 144 -1.50 -18.54 23.50
CA SER A 144 -1.54 -19.45 22.36
C SER A 144 -0.31 -19.28 21.45
N LYS A 145 -0.37 -19.82 20.23
CA LYS A 145 0.64 -19.61 19.19
C LYS A 145 0.26 -18.43 18.29
N VAL A 146 1.27 -17.69 17.86
CA VAL A 146 1.16 -16.67 16.81
C VAL A 146 1.34 -17.37 15.46
N GLU A 147 0.32 -17.28 14.63
CA GLU A 147 0.21 -17.97 13.33
C GLU A 147 0.32 -16.99 12.16
N VAL A 148 0.53 -17.49 10.93
CA VAL A 148 0.62 -16.68 9.70
C VAL A 148 -0.59 -15.75 9.52
N PHE A 149 -1.77 -16.14 9.99
CA PHE A 149 -2.94 -15.25 9.98
C PHE A 149 -2.69 -13.90 10.69
N HIS A 150 -1.86 -13.87 11.73
CA HIS A 150 -1.51 -12.64 12.44
C HIS A 150 -0.62 -11.75 11.59
N LEU A 151 0.27 -12.32 10.76
CA LEU A 151 1.03 -11.56 9.76
C LEU A 151 0.08 -10.87 8.77
N ILE A 152 -0.97 -11.57 8.31
CA ILE A 152 -1.96 -11.01 7.39
C ILE A 152 -2.73 -9.83 8.05
N LEU A 153 -3.03 -9.93 9.35
CA LEU A 153 -3.62 -8.83 10.11
C LEU A 153 -2.67 -7.63 10.26
N PHE A 154 -1.39 -7.87 10.56
CA PHE A 154 -0.38 -6.80 10.59
C PHE A 154 -0.25 -6.16 9.22
N TRP A 155 -0.09 -6.96 8.17
CA TRP A 155 0.01 -6.50 6.79
C TRP A 155 -1.19 -5.61 6.44
N THR A 156 -2.42 -6.06 6.72
CA THR A 156 -3.62 -5.24 6.47
C THR A 156 -3.61 -3.93 7.23
N ALA A 157 -3.27 -3.94 8.53
CA ALA A 157 -3.24 -2.72 9.34
C ALA A 157 -2.23 -1.69 8.80
N PHE A 158 -1.03 -2.14 8.41
CA PHE A 158 0.01 -1.28 7.88
C PHE A 158 -0.27 -0.82 6.45
N SER A 159 -0.85 -1.65 5.57
CA SER A 159 -1.28 -1.21 4.23
C SER A 159 -2.38 -0.15 4.27
N PHE A 160 -3.31 -0.26 5.24
CA PHE A 160 -4.31 0.80 5.46
C PHE A 160 -3.71 2.05 6.10
N LEU A 161 -2.74 1.92 7.02
CA LEU A 161 -1.98 3.08 7.49
C LEU A 161 -1.30 3.80 6.33
N GLY A 162 -0.66 3.07 5.41
CA GLY A 162 -0.09 3.61 4.19
C GLY A 162 -1.13 4.33 3.32
N SER A 163 -2.33 3.78 3.22
CA SER A 163 -3.44 4.37 2.45
C SER A 163 -3.95 5.67 3.06
N TYR A 164 -3.97 5.76 4.39
CA TYR A 164 -4.47 6.93 5.11
C TYR A 164 -3.36 7.93 5.48
N PHE A 165 -2.10 7.64 5.14
CA PHE A 165 -0.95 8.30 5.73
C PHE A 165 -1.00 9.82 5.55
N SER A 166 -1.30 10.27 4.32
CA SER A 166 -1.42 11.69 3.97
C SER A 166 -2.80 12.31 4.26
N GLY A 167 -3.80 11.51 4.64
CA GLY A 167 -5.18 11.98 4.85
C GLY A 167 -5.92 12.45 3.59
N ARG A 168 -5.35 12.21 2.39
CA ARG A 168 -5.95 12.62 1.11
C ARG A 168 -6.95 11.59 0.60
N THR A 169 -7.86 12.04 -0.25
CA THR A 169 -9.04 11.27 -0.70
C THR A 169 -8.82 10.52 -2.02
N TYR A 170 -7.57 10.36 -2.45
CA TYR A 170 -7.25 9.73 -3.72
C TYR A 170 -7.47 8.21 -3.69
N GLY A 171 -8.50 7.73 -4.38
CA GLY A 171 -8.87 6.31 -4.38
C GLY A 171 -7.77 5.33 -4.79
N HIS A 172 -6.80 5.76 -5.59
CA HIS A 172 -5.66 4.91 -5.95
C HIS A 172 -4.76 4.55 -4.76
N TYR A 173 -4.80 5.28 -3.64
CA TYR A 173 -4.06 4.89 -2.44
C TYR A 173 -4.57 3.57 -1.84
N LEU A 174 -5.86 3.24 -2.01
CA LEU A 174 -6.42 1.98 -1.51
C LEU A 174 -5.88 0.74 -2.23
N VAL A 175 -5.31 0.89 -3.44
CA VAL A 175 -4.80 -0.24 -4.23
C VAL A 175 -3.69 -0.99 -3.49
N GLN A 176 -2.93 -0.32 -2.62
CA GLN A 176 -1.87 -0.96 -1.86
C GLN A 176 -2.39 -1.94 -0.80
N ALA A 177 -3.60 -1.73 -0.30
CA ALA A 177 -4.23 -2.61 0.69
C ALA A 177 -4.90 -3.83 0.05
N THR A 178 -5.06 -3.84 -1.28
CA THR A 178 -5.72 -4.92 -2.01
C THR A 178 -5.12 -6.29 -1.73
N PRO A 179 -3.79 -6.53 -1.81
CA PRO A 179 -3.24 -7.86 -1.59
C PRO A 179 -3.53 -8.42 -0.19
N ALA A 180 -3.28 -7.62 0.87
CA ALA A 180 -3.52 -8.03 2.25
C ALA A 180 -5.02 -8.30 2.51
N LEU A 181 -5.88 -7.43 1.99
CA LEU A 181 -7.33 -7.56 2.13
C LEU A 181 -7.86 -8.80 1.39
N SER A 182 -7.38 -9.08 0.17
CA SER A 182 -7.74 -10.29 -0.57
C SER A 182 -7.42 -11.56 0.22
N VAL A 183 -6.28 -11.59 0.91
CA VAL A 183 -5.91 -12.75 1.75
C VAL A 183 -6.77 -12.82 3.02
N ILE A 184 -7.12 -11.69 3.65
CA ILE A 184 -8.10 -11.68 4.75
C ILE A 184 -9.43 -12.26 4.31
N LEU A 185 -9.97 -11.78 3.18
CA LEU A 185 -11.26 -12.22 2.65
C LEU A 185 -11.24 -13.72 2.33
N ALA A 186 -10.16 -14.21 1.73
CA ALA A 186 -9.96 -15.64 1.49
C ALA A 186 -9.83 -16.48 2.77
N SER A 187 -9.47 -15.85 3.89
CA SER A 187 -9.32 -16.50 5.20
C SER A 187 -10.60 -16.48 6.07
N ILE A 188 -11.71 -15.91 5.58
CA ILE A 188 -12.96 -15.86 6.32
C ILE A 188 -13.54 -17.26 6.47
N THR A 189 -13.91 -17.62 7.70
CA THR A 189 -14.64 -18.86 8.01
C THR A 189 -16.12 -18.59 8.25
N PHE A 190 -17.00 -19.42 7.69
CA PHE A 190 -18.45 -19.29 7.85
C PHE A 190 -18.97 -19.67 9.25
N LYS A 191 -18.16 -20.35 10.07
CA LYS A 191 -18.53 -20.75 11.43
C LYS A 191 -17.49 -20.21 12.43
N PRO A 192 -17.40 -18.87 12.61
CA PRO A 192 -16.40 -18.30 13.48
C PRO A 192 -16.68 -18.65 14.94
N LYS A 193 -15.66 -19.10 15.68
CA LYS A 193 -15.76 -19.17 17.14
C LYS A 193 -15.80 -17.75 17.68
N ILE A 194 -16.96 -17.32 18.17
CA ILE A 194 -17.17 -16.00 18.74
C ILE A 194 -16.71 -16.01 20.20
N SER A 195 -15.88 -15.04 20.58
CA SER A 195 -15.49 -14.78 21.97
C SER A 195 -15.42 -13.28 22.20
N ARG A 196 -15.55 -12.85 23.47
CA ARG A 196 -15.51 -11.41 23.82
C ARG A 196 -14.26 -10.72 23.29
N VAL A 197 -13.08 -11.37 23.40
CA VAL A 197 -11.80 -10.84 22.88
C VAL A 197 -11.85 -10.66 21.36
N ARG A 198 -12.43 -11.62 20.62
CA ARG A 198 -12.55 -11.53 19.15
C ARG A 198 -13.55 -10.46 18.71
N ILE A 199 -14.64 -10.27 19.46
CA ILE A 199 -15.60 -9.18 19.19
C ILE A 199 -14.92 -7.83 19.41
N VAL A 200 -14.26 -7.63 20.56
CA VAL A 200 -13.53 -6.38 20.85
C VAL A 200 -12.48 -6.11 19.78
N PHE A 201 -11.68 -7.13 19.43
CA PHE A 201 -10.72 -7.04 18.33
C PHE A 201 -11.38 -6.63 17.02
N ALA A 202 -12.46 -7.31 16.61
CA ALA A 202 -13.13 -7.01 15.35
C ALA A 202 -13.68 -5.58 15.32
N LEU A 203 -14.26 -5.11 16.43
CA LEU A 203 -14.75 -3.74 16.53
C LEU A 203 -13.61 -2.71 16.46
N THR A 204 -12.53 -2.89 17.23
CA THR A 204 -11.44 -1.90 17.24
C THR A 204 -10.51 -2.01 16.02
N PHE A 205 -10.54 -3.13 15.30
CA PHE A 205 -9.79 -3.32 14.06
C PHE A 205 -10.60 -2.87 12.83
N PHE A 206 -11.78 -3.45 12.59
CA PHE A 206 -12.53 -3.22 11.35
C PHE A 206 -13.36 -1.94 11.36
N LEU A 207 -13.92 -1.52 12.51
CA LEU A 207 -14.78 -0.32 12.53
C LEU A 207 -13.99 0.94 12.14
N PRO A 208 -12.78 1.21 12.66
CA PRO A 208 -11.99 2.36 12.21
C PRO A 208 -11.58 2.26 10.74
N LEU A 209 -11.26 1.05 10.24
CA LEU A 209 -10.92 0.85 8.84
C LEU A 209 -12.09 1.17 7.92
N ILE A 210 -13.28 0.64 8.21
CA ILE A 210 -14.49 0.90 7.43
C ILE A 210 -14.87 2.37 7.50
N PHE A 211 -14.85 2.95 8.71
CA PHE A 211 -15.18 4.35 8.93
C PHE A 211 -14.24 5.29 8.17
N LEU A 212 -12.91 5.10 8.29
CA LEU A 212 -11.93 5.92 7.59
C LEU A 212 -11.94 5.70 6.08
N THR A 213 -12.11 4.46 5.61
CA THR A 213 -12.24 4.17 4.18
C THR A 213 -13.43 4.94 3.61
N LYS A 214 -14.58 4.89 4.29
CA LYS A 214 -15.75 5.65 3.88
C LYS A 214 -15.48 7.15 3.94
N LEU A 215 -15.00 7.68 5.07
CA LEU A 215 -14.77 9.11 5.26
C LEU A 215 -13.81 9.70 4.22
N LEU A 216 -12.69 9.04 3.95
CA LEU A 216 -11.64 9.55 3.06
C LEU A 216 -11.91 9.25 1.59
N PHE A 217 -12.60 8.16 1.26
CA PHE A 217 -12.74 7.74 -0.13
C PHE A 217 -14.19 7.73 -0.61
N THR A 218 -15.10 8.48 0.05
CA THR A 218 -16.51 8.55 -0.34
C THR A 218 -16.66 8.91 -1.83
N ASP A 219 -15.97 9.92 -2.32
CA ASP A 219 -16.08 10.35 -3.72
C ASP A 219 -15.62 9.27 -4.71
N PHE A 220 -14.58 8.52 -4.34
CA PHE A 220 -14.13 7.38 -5.14
C PHE A 220 -15.13 6.23 -5.11
N LEU A 221 -15.67 5.91 -3.92
CA LEU A 221 -16.61 4.82 -3.70
C LEU A 221 -18.00 5.10 -4.28
N SER A 222 -18.43 6.35 -4.33
CA SER A 222 -19.69 6.79 -4.94
C SER A 222 -19.62 6.85 -6.47
N GLY A 223 -18.45 6.55 -7.05
CA GLY A 223 -18.25 6.45 -8.50
C GLY A 223 -17.60 7.68 -9.14
N GLY A 224 -17.20 8.69 -8.36
CA GLY A 224 -16.49 9.87 -8.82
C GLY A 224 -17.14 10.58 -10.02
N PRO A 225 -16.41 11.50 -10.69
CA PRO A 225 -16.86 12.05 -11.97
C PRO A 225 -16.86 10.99 -13.09
N ILE A 226 -16.08 9.92 -12.96
CA ILE A 226 -15.99 8.83 -13.94
C ILE A 226 -16.41 7.52 -13.28
N ASN A 227 -17.63 7.10 -13.58
CA ASN A 227 -18.15 5.80 -13.15
C ASN A 227 -17.31 4.67 -13.75
N GLN A 228 -16.69 3.85 -12.90
CA GLN A 228 -15.74 2.80 -13.31
C GLN A 228 -16.37 1.77 -14.26
N ILE A 229 -17.63 1.40 -14.04
CA ILE A 229 -18.35 0.48 -14.91
C ILE A 229 -18.50 1.10 -16.30
N LYS A 230 -18.95 2.36 -16.37
CA LYS A 230 -19.06 3.10 -17.63
C LYS A 230 -17.70 3.28 -18.31
N TYR A 231 -16.62 3.47 -17.55
CA TYR A 231 -15.26 3.58 -18.08
C TYR A 231 -14.85 2.29 -18.80
N PHE A 232 -15.00 1.13 -18.14
CA PHE A 232 -14.63 -0.16 -18.73
C PHE A 232 -15.58 -0.56 -19.85
N GLN A 233 -16.87 -0.21 -19.76
CA GLN A 233 -17.82 -0.36 -20.86
C GLN A 233 -17.41 0.48 -22.07
N ASN A 234 -17.00 1.74 -21.88
CA ASN A 234 -16.52 2.61 -22.95
C ASN A 234 -15.27 2.02 -23.62
N PHE A 235 -14.32 1.54 -22.83
CA PHE A 235 -13.12 0.85 -23.33
C PHE A 235 -13.46 -0.43 -24.09
N ALA A 236 -14.32 -1.30 -23.55
CA ALA A 236 -14.71 -2.55 -24.20
C ALA A 236 -15.46 -2.30 -25.51
N GLN A 237 -16.34 -1.29 -25.55
CA GLN A 237 -17.03 -0.88 -26.78
C GLN A 237 -16.03 -0.41 -27.84
N TYR A 238 -15.06 0.42 -27.47
CA TYR A 238 -13.99 0.85 -28.39
C TYR A 238 -13.12 -0.32 -28.86
N SER A 239 -12.63 -1.16 -27.95
CA SER A 239 -11.74 -2.27 -28.28
C SER A 239 -12.41 -3.37 -29.10
N THR A 240 -13.73 -3.48 -29.04
CA THR A 240 -14.52 -4.41 -29.86
C THR A 240 -15.07 -3.77 -31.14
N GLY A 241 -14.66 -2.54 -31.47
CA GLY A 241 -15.06 -1.82 -32.68
C GLY A 241 -16.50 -1.28 -32.66
N LYS A 242 -17.19 -1.33 -31.52
CA LYS A 242 -18.55 -0.78 -31.34
C LYS A 242 -18.58 0.74 -31.17
N LYS A 243 -17.41 1.36 -30.95
CA LYS A 243 -17.22 2.81 -30.91
C LYS A 243 -16.01 3.20 -31.74
N SER A 244 -16.10 4.34 -32.41
CA SER A 244 -14.94 4.98 -33.04
C SER A 244 -13.98 5.55 -31.98
N LEU A 245 -12.77 5.93 -32.41
CA LEU A 245 -11.82 6.64 -31.54
C LEU A 245 -12.40 7.97 -31.04
N ASP A 246 -13.12 8.70 -31.90
CA ASP A 246 -13.74 9.98 -31.53
C ASP A 246 -14.82 9.79 -30.47
N GLU A 247 -15.69 8.79 -30.63
CA GLU A 247 -16.72 8.44 -29.64
C GLU A 247 -16.13 7.97 -28.32
N TYR A 248 -15.03 7.22 -28.38
CA TYR A 248 -14.28 6.81 -27.20
C TYR A 248 -13.70 8.00 -26.45
N ASN A 249 -13.09 8.96 -27.16
CA ASN A 249 -12.50 10.16 -26.59
C ASN A 249 -13.56 11.12 -26.02
N ASN A 250 -14.68 11.29 -26.72
CA ASN A 250 -15.80 12.14 -26.31
C ASN A 250 -16.46 11.69 -24.99
N TYR A 251 -16.29 10.43 -24.59
CA TYR A 251 -16.72 9.94 -23.28
C TYR A 251 -15.97 10.62 -22.12
N PHE A 252 -14.69 10.95 -22.32
CA PHE A 252 -13.86 11.57 -21.29
C PHE A 252 -14.06 13.09 -21.26
N ASP A 253 -13.95 13.73 -22.41
CA ASP A 253 -14.25 15.14 -22.62
C ASP A 253 -14.46 15.36 -24.14
N ARG A 254 -15.46 16.17 -24.52
CA ARG A 254 -15.73 16.46 -25.94
C ARG A 254 -14.58 17.21 -26.62
N ASN A 255 -13.72 17.86 -25.84
CA ASN A 255 -12.55 18.59 -26.34
C ASN A 255 -11.32 17.70 -26.57
N VAL A 256 -11.31 16.43 -26.14
CA VAL A 256 -10.13 15.54 -26.33
C VAL A 256 -9.75 15.47 -27.80
N ASN A 257 -10.72 15.26 -28.69
CA ASN A 257 -10.46 15.16 -30.12
C ASN A 257 -9.90 16.47 -30.68
N THR A 258 -10.46 17.61 -30.28
CA THR A 258 -9.96 18.95 -30.69
C THR A 258 -8.52 19.17 -30.23
N ILE A 259 -8.21 18.82 -28.98
CA ILE A 259 -6.86 18.97 -28.42
C ILE A 259 -5.86 18.06 -29.14
N MET A 260 -6.23 16.81 -29.42
CA MET A 260 -5.38 15.89 -30.18
C MET A 260 -5.12 16.40 -31.60
N ALA A 261 -6.15 16.85 -32.31
CA ALA A 261 -6.03 17.43 -33.65
C ALA A 261 -5.13 18.68 -33.67
N LEU A 262 -5.26 19.55 -32.66
CA LEU A 262 -4.37 20.71 -32.52
C LEU A 262 -2.92 20.29 -32.27
N GLY A 263 -2.70 19.27 -31.43
CA GLY A 263 -1.36 18.72 -31.18
C GLY A 263 -0.72 18.14 -32.45
N ASP A 264 -1.49 17.43 -33.26
CA ASP A 264 -1.02 16.88 -34.53
C ASP A 264 -0.74 17.99 -35.55
N PHE A 265 -1.61 19.01 -35.63
CA PHE A 265 -1.37 20.20 -36.44
C PHE A 265 -0.05 20.89 -36.06
N LEU A 266 0.19 21.14 -34.77
CA LEU A 266 1.41 21.79 -34.29
C LEU A 266 2.66 20.96 -34.61
N LYS A 267 2.62 19.63 -34.44
CA LYS A 267 3.76 18.75 -34.79
C LYS A 267 4.12 18.81 -36.27
N MET A 268 3.13 18.92 -37.15
CA MET A 268 3.37 19.03 -38.60
C MET A 268 3.99 20.38 -39.01
N HIS A 269 3.83 21.43 -38.20
CA HIS A 269 4.26 22.80 -38.52
C HIS A 269 5.40 23.31 -37.63
N GLN A 270 5.98 22.45 -36.78
CA GLN A 270 7.18 22.75 -35.97
C GLN A 270 8.48 22.21 -36.60
N GLY A 271 8.43 21.74 -37.85
CA GLY A 271 9.61 21.48 -38.68
C GLY A 271 9.96 22.70 -39.52
#